data_AF-A0A839PTD6-F1
#
_entry.id   AF-A0A839PTD6-F1
#
_cell.length_a   1.000
_cell.length_b   1.000
_cell.length_c   1.000
_cell.angle_alpha   90.00
_cell.angle_beta   90.00
_cell.angle_gamma   90.00
#
_symmetry.space_group_name_H-M   'P 1'
#
loop_
_entity.id
_entity.type
_entity.pdbx_description
1 polymer ?
#
loop_
_entity_poly.entity_id
_entity_poly.type
_entity_poly.pdbx_seq_one_letter_code
_entity_poly.pdbx_strand_id
1 'polypeptide(L)'
;MPFSAVGDRVEVRPPTLADVEAYREAVTRSHHRLADFAVPDPENLPAIVASQSAVYRSFMVWARDPGREHGLVGRVNVANVVRGSFRSATMGYDAYDPYAGTGLFAEGLRLVVGLLFAPEPEGMGLHRVEANIQPVNGRSAGLARSLGFVHEGFSRDYLHIPGPDGRRDWRDHDRYTMLATDWPAEPYRPHPRRRTAVLVSGLPGAGKARVATALAAELGLPLLSADAVKEGVAGSFPPDVVGAGETLWRLLADSPVGAVVDGHWHARDADHVRRGLTAAGFDPASVPEVHCDLPSVDTAGPLALGPVVTVDAREALTRRQLVAAALRARVVSSSP
;
A
#
# COMPACT_ATOMS: atom_id res chain seq x y z
N MET A 1 -20.71 -27.01 -10.04
CA MET A 1 -21.42 -26.20 -9.02
C MET A 1 -21.22 -24.74 -9.41
N PRO A 2 -22.24 -23.87 -9.40
CA PRO A 2 -21.97 -22.43 -9.55
C PRO A 2 -21.08 -21.97 -8.39
N PHE A 3 -20.22 -20.98 -8.61
CA PHE A 3 -19.35 -20.40 -7.58
C PHE A 3 -18.25 -21.33 -7.02
N SER A 4 -17.77 -22.30 -7.82
CA SER A 4 -16.60 -23.11 -7.49
C SER A 4 -15.50 -22.98 -8.53
N ALA A 5 -14.23 -23.05 -8.11
CA ALA A 5 -13.08 -23.03 -9.00
C ALA A 5 -11.94 -23.89 -8.41
N VAL A 6 -11.12 -24.46 -9.29
CA VAL A 6 -10.00 -25.33 -8.91
C VAL A 6 -8.71 -24.73 -9.44
N GLY A 7 -7.71 -24.60 -8.57
CA GLY A 7 -6.34 -24.23 -8.90
C GLY A 7 -5.39 -25.42 -8.81
N ASP A 8 -4.10 -25.11 -8.83
CA ASP A 8 -3.06 -26.14 -8.79
C ASP A 8 -3.02 -26.82 -7.43
N ARG A 9 -3.08 -26.03 -6.35
CA ARG A 9 -2.92 -26.50 -4.97
C ARG A 9 -4.16 -26.30 -4.10
N VAL A 10 -5.12 -25.50 -4.56
CA VAL A 10 -6.35 -25.22 -3.81
C VAL A 10 -7.62 -25.40 -4.63
N GLU A 11 -8.72 -25.64 -3.93
CA GLU A 11 -10.08 -25.58 -4.46
C GLU A 11 -10.86 -24.49 -3.72
N VAL A 12 -11.74 -23.79 -4.43
CA VAL A 12 -12.66 -22.80 -3.88
C VAL A 12 -14.09 -23.28 -4.11
N ARG A 13 -14.90 -23.27 -3.04
CA ARG A 13 -16.33 -23.58 -3.11
C ARG A 13 -17.13 -22.87 -2.00
N PRO A 14 -18.47 -22.77 -2.13
CA PRO A 14 -19.31 -22.28 -1.04
C PRO A 14 -19.22 -23.15 0.23
N PRO A 15 -19.46 -22.58 1.42
CA PRO A 15 -19.52 -23.34 2.66
C PRO A 15 -20.76 -24.24 2.72
N THR A 16 -20.64 -25.34 3.44
CA THR A 16 -21.72 -26.28 3.74
C THR A 16 -21.70 -26.65 5.22
N LEU A 17 -22.77 -27.23 5.74
CA LEU A 17 -22.81 -27.71 7.13
C LEU A 17 -21.83 -28.87 7.39
N ALA A 18 -21.34 -29.56 6.36
CA ALA A 18 -20.31 -30.59 6.51
C ALA A 18 -18.94 -30.00 6.88
N ASP A 19 -18.74 -28.69 6.68
CA ASP A 19 -17.46 -28.02 6.90
C ASP A 19 -17.28 -27.50 8.33
N VAL A 20 -18.27 -27.72 9.23
CA VAL A 20 -18.31 -27.15 10.58
C VAL A 20 -17.09 -27.51 11.40
N GLU A 21 -16.66 -28.78 11.39
CA GLU A 21 -15.54 -29.22 12.21
C GLU A 21 -14.22 -28.62 11.74
N ALA A 22 -13.95 -28.68 10.43
CA ALA A 22 -12.75 -28.09 9.85
C ALA A 22 -12.70 -26.56 10.06
N TYR A 23 -13.85 -25.88 9.97
CA TYR A 23 -13.94 -24.45 10.26
C TYR A 23 -13.66 -24.15 11.73
N ARG A 24 -14.28 -24.89 12.66
CA ARG A 24 -14.07 -24.75 14.11
C ARG A 24 -12.59 -24.90 14.45
N GLU A 25 -11.95 -25.95 13.94
CA GLU A 25 -10.52 -26.20 14.15
C GLU A 25 -9.66 -25.05 13.58
N ALA A 26 -9.88 -24.67 12.32
CA ALA A 26 -9.12 -23.62 11.63
C ALA A 26 -9.21 -22.27 12.36
N VAL A 27 -10.41 -21.85 12.74
CA VAL A 27 -10.65 -20.58 13.44
C VAL A 27 -10.07 -20.60 14.85
N THR A 28 -10.24 -21.71 15.58
CA THR A 28 -9.69 -21.86 16.93
C THR A 28 -8.17 -21.77 16.92
N ARG A 29 -7.51 -22.49 16.00
CA ARG A 29 -6.05 -22.47 15.85
C ARG A 29 -5.51 -21.08 15.46
N SER A 30 -6.25 -20.38 14.61
CA SER A 30 -5.87 -19.06 14.09
C SER A 30 -6.25 -17.90 15.00
N HIS A 31 -6.95 -18.16 16.11
CA HIS A 31 -7.58 -17.12 16.94
C HIS A 31 -6.59 -16.02 17.34
N HIS A 32 -5.39 -16.41 17.81
CA HIS A 32 -4.37 -15.48 18.27
C HIS A 32 -4.01 -14.41 17.22
N ARG A 33 -3.99 -14.78 15.93
CA ARG A 33 -3.67 -13.85 14.84
C ARG A 33 -4.90 -13.09 14.33
N LEU A 34 -6.06 -13.73 14.31
CA LEU A 34 -7.28 -13.12 13.79
C LEU A 34 -7.86 -12.08 14.75
N ALA A 35 -7.72 -12.30 16.06
CA ALA A 35 -8.31 -11.45 17.10
C ALA A 35 -7.76 -10.01 17.11
N ASP A 36 -6.58 -9.77 16.53
CA ASP A 36 -6.01 -8.42 16.39
C ASP A 36 -6.82 -7.52 15.46
N PHE A 37 -7.57 -8.12 14.50
CA PHE A 37 -8.22 -7.38 13.41
C PHE A 37 -9.69 -7.75 13.19
N ALA A 38 -10.19 -8.77 13.88
CA ALA A 38 -11.54 -9.30 13.71
C ALA A 38 -12.06 -9.94 15.00
N VAL A 39 -13.31 -10.40 14.95
CA VAL A 39 -13.91 -11.20 16.03
C VAL A 39 -14.03 -12.64 15.52
N PRO A 40 -13.00 -13.48 15.70
CA PRO A 40 -13.07 -14.88 15.29
C PRO A 40 -14.13 -15.61 16.11
N ASP A 41 -15.04 -16.31 15.43
CA ASP A 41 -16.06 -17.14 16.04
C ASP A 41 -16.04 -18.54 15.38
N PRO A 42 -15.52 -19.56 16.09
CA PRO A 42 -15.40 -20.93 15.58
C PRO A 42 -16.76 -21.63 15.42
N GLU A 43 -17.83 -21.10 16.00
CA GLU A 43 -19.18 -21.69 15.94
C GLU A 43 -20.06 -21.10 14.83
N ASN A 44 -19.60 -20.04 14.15
CA ASN A 44 -20.45 -19.22 13.29
C ASN A 44 -20.80 -19.85 11.93
N LEU A 45 -20.22 -20.99 11.56
CA LEU A 45 -20.41 -21.56 10.22
C LEU A 45 -21.88 -21.83 9.83
N PRO A 46 -22.74 -22.38 10.72
CA PRO A 46 -24.15 -22.58 10.39
C PRO A 46 -24.87 -21.28 10.01
N ALA A 47 -24.58 -20.17 10.70
CA ALA A 47 -25.15 -18.87 10.37
C ALA A 47 -24.58 -18.30 9.05
N ILE A 48 -23.31 -18.56 8.75
CA ILE A 48 -22.70 -18.21 7.46
C ILE A 48 -23.36 -18.98 6.31
N VAL A 49 -23.65 -20.27 6.49
CA VAL A 49 -24.35 -21.09 5.49
C VAL A 49 -25.78 -20.59 5.31
N ALA A 50 -26.49 -20.27 6.39
CA ALA A 50 -27.85 -19.76 6.33
C ALA A 50 -27.99 -18.36 5.69
N SER A 51 -26.92 -17.54 5.73
CA SER A 51 -26.93 -16.17 5.21
C SER A 51 -26.54 -16.05 3.72
N GLN A 52 -26.19 -17.17 3.07
CA GLN A 52 -25.88 -17.17 1.64
C GLN A 52 -27.08 -16.65 0.82
N SER A 53 -26.85 -15.64 -0.01
CA SER A 53 -27.89 -14.94 -0.77
C SER A 53 -27.31 -14.27 -2.03
N ALA A 54 -28.14 -13.54 -2.77
CA ALA A 54 -27.68 -12.72 -3.90
C ALA A 54 -26.84 -11.51 -3.47
N VAL A 55 -26.97 -11.08 -2.20
CA VAL A 55 -26.34 -9.87 -1.65
C VAL A 55 -25.19 -10.16 -0.67
N TYR A 56 -25.05 -11.42 -0.27
CA TYR A 56 -24.02 -11.91 0.64
C TYR A 56 -23.61 -13.32 0.23
N ARG A 57 -22.32 -13.56 -0.02
CA ARG A 57 -21.78 -14.89 -0.30
C ARG A 57 -20.46 -15.11 0.41
N SER A 58 -20.20 -16.35 0.79
CA SER A 58 -18.91 -16.76 1.35
C SER A 58 -18.31 -17.87 0.49
N PHE A 59 -17.00 -17.86 0.38
CA PHE A 59 -16.20 -18.86 -0.31
C PHE A 59 -15.19 -19.45 0.66
N MET A 60 -15.02 -20.77 0.61
CA MET A 60 -14.07 -21.52 1.41
C MET A 60 -12.92 -21.97 0.50
N VAL A 61 -11.69 -21.69 0.92
CA VAL A 61 -10.47 -22.10 0.21
C VAL A 61 -9.94 -23.37 0.89
N TRP A 62 -9.84 -24.46 0.13
CA TRP A 62 -9.41 -25.77 0.59
C TRP A 62 -8.09 -26.15 -0.04
N ALA A 63 -7.14 -26.66 0.74
CA ALA A 63 -5.94 -27.29 0.22
C ALA A 63 -6.31 -28.61 -0.45
N ARG A 64 -5.76 -28.87 -1.65
CA ARG A 64 -5.98 -30.13 -2.38
C ARG A 64 -5.20 -31.31 -1.77
N ASP A 65 -4.08 -31.02 -1.12
CA ASP A 65 -3.27 -31.99 -0.37
C ASP A 65 -2.98 -31.45 1.03
N PRO A 66 -3.90 -31.64 1.99
CA PRO A 66 -3.76 -31.11 3.34
C PRO A 66 -2.94 -32.01 4.28
N GLY A 67 -2.53 -33.20 3.82
CA GLY A 67 -1.89 -34.20 4.69
C GLY A 67 -2.76 -34.59 5.88
N ARG A 68 -2.31 -34.27 7.11
CA ARG A 68 -3.02 -34.55 8.36
C ARG A 68 -3.73 -33.33 8.97
N GLU A 69 -3.71 -32.19 8.28
CA GLU A 69 -4.28 -30.93 8.76
C GLU A 69 -5.76 -30.78 8.31
N HIS A 70 -6.50 -29.85 8.91
CA HIS A 70 -7.94 -29.62 8.66
C HIS A 70 -8.32 -29.16 7.23
N GLY A 71 -7.36 -29.02 6.31
CA GLY A 71 -7.57 -28.63 4.91
C GLY A 71 -8.10 -27.22 4.60
N LEU A 72 -8.75 -26.54 5.53
CA LEU A 72 -9.33 -25.22 5.30
C LEU A 72 -8.25 -24.11 5.35
N VAL A 73 -7.84 -23.62 4.19
CA VAL A 73 -6.79 -22.60 4.02
C VAL A 73 -7.28 -21.20 4.41
N GLY A 74 -8.55 -20.91 4.18
CA GLY A 74 -9.11 -19.62 4.48
C GLY A 74 -10.56 -19.46 4.02
N ARG A 75 -11.12 -18.29 4.31
CA ARG A 75 -12.48 -17.91 3.96
C ARG A 75 -12.49 -16.52 3.35
N VAL A 76 -13.32 -16.31 2.34
CA VAL A 76 -13.56 -15.00 1.73
C VAL A 76 -15.06 -14.70 1.81
N ASN A 77 -15.44 -13.59 2.41
CA ASN A 77 -16.83 -13.13 2.48
C ASN A 77 -17.03 -11.92 1.57
N VAL A 78 -18.07 -11.97 0.75
CA VAL A 78 -18.46 -10.90 -0.17
C VAL A 78 -19.84 -10.41 0.26
N ALA A 79 -19.88 -9.20 0.78
CA ALA A 79 -21.06 -8.56 1.34
C ALA A 79 -21.39 -7.28 0.58
N ASN A 80 -22.54 -6.68 0.90
CA ASN A 80 -22.99 -5.41 0.30
C ASN A 80 -22.98 -5.46 -1.24
N VAL A 81 -23.38 -6.60 -1.82
CA VAL A 81 -23.42 -6.72 -3.27
C VAL A 81 -24.57 -5.86 -3.81
N VAL A 82 -24.23 -4.86 -4.60
CA VAL A 82 -25.18 -3.96 -5.27
C VAL A 82 -25.11 -4.23 -6.77
N ARG A 83 -26.29 -4.46 -7.38
CA ARG A 83 -26.43 -4.76 -8.81
C ARG A 83 -26.70 -3.48 -9.63
N GLY A 84 -27.25 -3.63 -10.84
CA GLY A 84 -27.60 -2.50 -11.70
C GLY A 84 -26.39 -1.70 -12.16
N SER A 85 -26.44 -0.38 -12.03
CA SER A 85 -25.35 0.49 -12.49
C SER A 85 -24.08 0.40 -11.64
N PHE A 86 -24.16 -0.06 -10.38
CA PHE A 86 -23.00 -0.09 -9.50
C PHE A 86 -22.17 -1.37 -9.64
N ARG A 87 -22.82 -2.55 -9.73
CA ARG A 87 -22.16 -3.88 -9.86
C ARG A 87 -20.92 -4.01 -8.97
N SER A 88 -21.08 -3.71 -7.68
CA SER A 88 -19.97 -3.62 -6.74
C SER A 88 -20.28 -4.40 -5.46
N ALA A 89 -19.23 -4.82 -4.76
CA ALA A 89 -19.33 -5.47 -3.46
C ALA A 89 -18.15 -5.13 -2.55
N THR A 90 -18.33 -5.33 -1.25
CA THR A 90 -17.25 -5.30 -0.27
C THR A 90 -16.80 -6.72 0.04
N MET A 91 -15.51 -6.95 0.16
CA MET A 91 -14.91 -8.25 0.44
C MET A 91 -14.09 -8.18 1.73
N GLY A 92 -14.28 -9.17 2.60
CA GLY A 92 -13.41 -9.49 3.73
C GLY A 92 -12.83 -10.89 3.54
N TYR A 93 -11.74 -11.18 4.25
CA TYR A 93 -11.08 -12.47 4.11
C TYR A 93 -10.22 -12.83 5.32
N ASP A 94 -10.18 -14.12 5.63
CA ASP A 94 -9.42 -14.71 6.74
C ASP A 94 -8.53 -15.84 6.20
N ALA A 95 -7.25 -15.83 6.56
CA ALA A 95 -6.33 -16.93 6.28
C ALA A 95 -6.06 -17.72 7.57
N TYR A 96 -6.16 -19.05 7.48
CA TYR A 96 -6.06 -19.93 8.64
C TYR A 96 -4.71 -20.63 8.76
N ASP A 97 -4.25 -20.81 9.99
CA ASP A 97 -3.10 -21.64 10.32
C ASP A 97 -3.42 -23.11 10.12
N PRO A 98 -2.47 -23.93 9.63
CA PRO A 98 -1.06 -23.62 9.40
C PRO A 98 -0.74 -23.08 8.00
N TYR A 99 -1.76 -22.82 7.18
CA TYR A 99 -1.57 -22.48 5.76
C TYR A 99 -1.23 -21.02 5.49
N ALA A 100 -1.45 -20.14 6.45
CA ALA A 100 -1.09 -18.74 6.31
C ALA A 100 0.41 -18.56 6.03
N GLY A 101 0.74 -17.72 5.04
CA GLY A 101 2.13 -17.49 4.62
C GLY A 101 2.69 -18.52 3.61
N THR A 102 1.96 -19.59 3.30
CA THR A 102 2.41 -20.62 2.31
C THR A 102 2.09 -20.28 0.85
N GLY A 103 1.37 -19.18 0.62
CA GLY A 103 0.87 -18.78 -0.70
C GLY A 103 -0.41 -19.49 -1.16
N LEU A 104 -0.88 -20.53 -0.46
CA LEU A 104 -2.13 -21.22 -0.80
C LEU A 104 -3.34 -20.29 -0.76
N PHE A 105 -3.41 -19.43 0.26
CA PHE A 105 -4.53 -18.49 0.38
C PHE A 105 -4.53 -17.44 -0.74
N ALA A 106 -3.35 -16.99 -1.18
CA ALA A 106 -3.25 -16.04 -2.29
C ALA A 106 -3.75 -16.67 -3.59
N GLU A 107 -3.43 -17.93 -3.84
CA GLU A 107 -3.97 -18.70 -4.97
C GLU A 107 -5.50 -18.81 -4.89
N GLY A 108 -6.03 -19.17 -3.72
CA GLY A 108 -7.48 -19.27 -3.50
C GLY A 108 -8.21 -17.94 -3.66
N LEU A 109 -7.64 -16.86 -3.13
CA LEU A 109 -8.21 -15.52 -3.27
C LEU A 109 -8.22 -15.07 -4.74
N ARG A 110 -7.21 -15.43 -5.56
CA ARG A 110 -7.25 -15.19 -7.02
C ARG A 110 -8.42 -15.91 -7.67
N LEU A 111 -8.67 -17.17 -7.32
CA LEU A 111 -9.81 -17.93 -7.83
C LEU A 111 -11.15 -17.27 -7.43
N VAL A 112 -11.28 -16.84 -6.18
CA VAL A 112 -12.48 -16.12 -5.71
C VAL A 112 -12.68 -14.85 -6.52
N VAL A 113 -11.67 -13.99 -6.68
CA VAL A 113 -11.78 -12.74 -7.46
C VAL A 113 -12.18 -13.04 -8.91
N GLY A 114 -11.67 -14.12 -9.51
CA GLY A 114 -12.12 -14.61 -10.81
C GLY A 114 -13.62 -14.92 -10.85
N LEU A 115 -14.14 -15.62 -9.83
CA LEU A 115 -15.57 -15.90 -9.70
C LEU A 115 -16.41 -14.62 -9.47
N LEU A 116 -15.86 -13.60 -8.81
CA LEU A 116 -16.58 -12.35 -8.57
C LEU A 116 -16.87 -11.59 -9.88
N PHE A 117 -15.90 -11.59 -10.81
CA PHE A 117 -16.01 -10.89 -12.09
C PHE A 117 -16.55 -11.73 -13.23
N ALA A 118 -16.44 -13.06 -13.15
CA ALA A 118 -16.99 -13.94 -14.18
C ALA A 118 -18.50 -13.69 -14.39
N PRO A 119 -18.99 -13.72 -15.65
CA PRO A 119 -20.40 -13.52 -15.97
C PRO A 119 -21.32 -14.47 -15.19
N GLU A 120 -22.58 -14.08 -15.00
CA GLU A 120 -23.60 -15.01 -14.53
C GLU A 120 -24.00 -15.97 -15.66
N PRO A 121 -24.27 -17.25 -15.36
CA PRO A 121 -24.39 -17.86 -14.02
C PRO A 121 -23.08 -18.44 -13.44
N GLU A 122 -21.96 -18.41 -14.17
CA GLU A 122 -20.70 -19.02 -13.72
C GLU A 122 -20.09 -18.29 -12.51
N GLY A 123 -20.21 -16.96 -12.49
CA GLY A 123 -19.73 -16.06 -11.46
C GLY A 123 -20.76 -15.04 -11.01
N MET A 124 -20.30 -13.95 -10.37
CA MET A 124 -21.17 -12.91 -9.80
C MET A 124 -21.37 -11.70 -10.71
N GLY A 125 -20.74 -11.63 -11.89
CA GLY A 125 -20.91 -10.55 -12.86
C GLY A 125 -20.65 -9.15 -12.29
N LEU A 126 -19.78 -9.03 -11.28
CA LEU A 126 -19.44 -7.74 -10.69
C LEU A 126 -18.50 -6.96 -11.62
N HIS A 127 -18.57 -5.64 -11.52
CA HIS A 127 -17.63 -4.72 -12.13
C HIS A 127 -16.52 -4.34 -11.14
N ARG A 128 -16.81 -4.30 -9.84
CA ARG A 128 -15.90 -3.79 -8.82
C ARG A 128 -15.98 -4.62 -7.53
N VAL A 129 -14.84 -4.78 -6.87
CA VAL A 129 -14.78 -5.28 -5.49
C VAL A 129 -13.84 -4.42 -4.65
N GLU A 130 -14.21 -4.20 -3.39
CA GLU A 130 -13.47 -3.39 -2.43
C GLU A 130 -13.13 -4.20 -1.18
N ALA A 131 -11.85 -4.27 -0.81
CA ALA A 131 -11.37 -4.76 0.46
C ALA A 131 -11.01 -3.58 1.38
N ASN A 132 -11.64 -3.52 2.55
CA ASN A 132 -11.36 -2.52 3.58
C ASN A 132 -10.40 -3.14 4.60
N ILE A 133 -9.22 -2.57 4.76
CA ILE A 133 -8.13 -3.17 5.55
C ILE A 133 -7.61 -2.15 6.55
N GLN A 134 -7.51 -2.53 7.83
CA GLN A 134 -6.91 -1.65 8.85
C GLN A 134 -5.46 -1.27 8.45
N PRO A 135 -5.04 0.00 8.52
CA PRO A 135 -3.71 0.44 8.04
C PRO A 135 -2.53 -0.32 8.68
N VAL A 136 -2.68 -0.73 9.94
CA VAL A 136 -1.69 -1.51 10.68
C VAL A 136 -1.58 -2.97 10.21
N ASN A 137 -2.56 -3.48 9.46
CA ASN A 137 -2.57 -4.85 8.93
C ASN A 137 -1.81 -4.93 7.60
N GLY A 138 -0.49 -4.74 7.69
CA GLY A 138 0.41 -4.76 6.53
C GLY A 138 0.40 -6.08 5.76
N ARG A 139 0.09 -7.21 6.42
CA ARG A 139 -0.01 -8.54 5.77
C ARG A 139 -1.21 -8.61 4.82
N SER A 140 -2.39 -8.18 5.29
CA SER A 140 -3.61 -8.13 4.48
C SER A 140 -3.45 -7.13 3.32
N ALA A 141 -2.93 -5.93 3.61
CA ALA A 141 -2.63 -4.93 2.57
C ALA A 141 -1.59 -5.44 1.55
N GLY A 142 -0.58 -6.19 1.99
CA GLY A 142 0.40 -6.84 1.12
C GLY A 142 -0.24 -7.89 0.21
N LEU A 143 -1.14 -8.71 0.74
CA LEU A 143 -1.89 -9.71 -0.04
C LEU A 143 -2.79 -9.06 -1.09
N ALA A 144 -3.57 -8.04 -0.71
CA ALA A 144 -4.41 -7.32 -1.68
C ALA A 144 -3.57 -6.75 -2.84
N ARG A 145 -2.45 -6.10 -2.52
CA ARG A 145 -1.53 -5.53 -3.53
C ARG A 145 -0.87 -6.60 -4.40
N SER A 146 -0.50 -7.76 -3.85
CA SER A 146 0.10 -8.85 -4.64
C SER A 146 -0.89 -9.48 -5.61
N LEU A 147 -2.20 -9.34 -5.37
CA LEU A 147 -3.25 -9.71 -6.33
C LEU A 147 -3.59 -8.58 -7.32
N GLY A 148 -2.96 -7.41 -7.20
CA GLY A 148 -3.15 -6.26 -8.08
C GLY A 148 -4.21 -5.25 -7.61
N PHE A 149 -4.72 -5.36 -6.37
CA PHE A 149 -5.64 -4.34 -5.85
C PHE A 149 -4.96 -2.99 -5.70
N VAL A 150 -5.70 -1.95 -6.02
CA VAL A 150 -5.28 -0.55 -5.98
C VAL A 150 -5.77 0.09 -4.69
N HIS A 151 -4.87 0.79 -3.98
CA HIS A 151 -5.27 1.70 -2.90
C HIS A 151 -5.97 2.93 -3.48
N GLU A 152 -7.23 3.13 -3.10
CA GLU A 152 -8.05 4.25 -3.59
C GLU A 152 -8.34 5.30 -2.52
N GLY A 153 -8.18 4.97 -1.24
CA GLY A 153 -8.36 5.96 -0.20
C GLY A 153 -8.45 5.38 1.20
N PHE A 154 -8.90 6.24 2.11
CA PHE A 154 -8.91 6.01 3.54
C PHE A 154 -10.28 6.35 4.13
N SER A 155 -10.76 5.52 5.04
CA SER A 155 -12.00 5.69 5.81
C SER A 155 -11.62 5.84 7.27
N ARG A 156 -11.83 7.04 7.84
CA ARG A 156 -11.70 7.27 9.28
C ARG A 156 -12.84 6.60 10.03
N ASP A 157 -12.56 6.00 11.18
CA ASP A 157 -13.57 5.44 12.10
C ASP A 157 -14.55 4.51 11.37
N TYR A 158 -14.03 3.60 10.54
CA TYR A 158 -14.82 2.83 9.59
C TYR A 158 -15.61 1.68 10.23
N LEU A 159 -14.98 0.89 11.10
CA LEU A 159 -15.62 -0.25 11.77
C LEU A 159 -15.41 -0.24 13.27
N HIS A 160 -16.45 -0.58 14.02
CA HIS A 160 -16.42 -0.70 15.48
C HIS A 160 -16.00 -2.12 15.91
N ILE A 161 -14.69 -2.37 16.00
CA ILE A 161 -14.10 -3.70 16.19
C ILE A 161 -12.93 -3.67 17.19
N PRO A 162 -12.55 -4.83 17.79
CA PRO A 162 -11.34 -4.92 18.59
C PRO A 162 -10.12 -4.49 17.77
N GLY A 163 -9.21 -3.78 18.42
CA GLY A 163 -7.85 -3.58 17.91
C GLY A 163 -6.86 -4.51 18.58
N PRO A 164 -5.56 -4.41 18.21
CA PRO A 164 -4.48 -5.20 18.82
C PRO A 164 -4.34 -5.01 20.34
N ASP A 165 -4.88 -3.91 20.88
CA ASP A 165 -4.94 -3.62 22.32
C ASP A 165 -6.09 -4.33 23.05
N GLY A 166 -6.89 -5.15 22.33
CA GLY A 166 -8.06 -5.83 22.84
C GLY A 166 -9.27 -4.92 23.10
N ARG A 167 -9.14 -3.60 22.91
CA ARG A 167 -10.24 -2.65 23.10
C ARG A 167 -11.07 -2.56 21.84
N ARG A 168 -12.38 -2.61 21.98
CA ARG A 168 -13.30 -2.31 20.88
C ARG A 168 -13.43 -0.80 20.74
N ASP A 169 -13.16 -0.30 19.55
CA ASP A 169 -13.28 1.12 19.20
C ASP A 169 -13.59 1.24 17.70
N TRP A 170 -13.88 2.44 17.23
CA TRP A 170 -13.92 2.73 15.81
C TRP A 170 -12.49 2.69 15.25
N ARG A 171 -12.31 1.93 14.17
CA ARG A 171 -11.00 1.68 13.56
C ARG A 171 -10.98 2.15 12.13
N ASP A 172 -9.92 2.87 11.80
CA ASP A 172 -9.62 3.33 10.46
C ASP A 172 -9.35 2.18 9.50
N HIS A 173 -9.70 2.36 8.23
CA HIS A 173 -9.47 1.37 7.16
C HIS A 173 -9.00 2.05 5.87
N ASP A 174 -8.00 1.46 5.24
CA ASP A 174 -7.61 1.71 3.87
C ASP A 174 -8.50 0.92 2.91
N ARG A 175 -8.89 1.56 1.79
CA ARG A 175 -9.75 0.97 0.76
C ARG A 175 -8.90 0.51 -0.42
N TYR A 176 -8.83 -0.81 -0.59
CA TYR A 176 -8.16 -1.48 -1.71
C TYR A 176 -9.19 -2.04 -2.66
N THR A 177 -9.04 -1.80 -3.96
CA THR A 177 -10.10 -2.07 -4.93
C THR A 177 -9.58 -2.74 -6.18
N MET A 178 -10.44 -3.49 -6.85
CA MET A 178 -10.16 -4.14 -8.13
C MET A 178 -11.37 -3.95 -9.05
N LEU A 179 -11.10 -3.60 -10.30
CA LEU A 179 -12.09 -3.55 -11.36
C LEU A 179 -12.03 -4.80 -12.22
N ALA A 180 -13.16 -5.22 -12.76
CA ALA A 180 -13.26 -6.35 -13.68
C ALA A 180 -12.39 -6.15 -14.94
N THR A 181 -12.23 -4.90 -15.39
CA THR A 181 -11.39 -4.54 -16.55
C THR A 181 -9.89 -4.66 -16.27
N ASP A 182 -9.50 -4.67 -14.99
CA ASP A 182 -8.11 -4.86 -14.58
C ASP A 182 -7.78 -6.33 -14.30
N TRP A 183 -8.78 -7.22 -14.36
CA TRP A 183 -8.67 -8.62 -13.99
C TRP A 183 -8.57 -9.57 -15.22
N PRO A 184 -7.66 -10.56 -15.23
CA PRO A 184 -6.64 -10.84 -14.23
C PRO A 184 -5.55 -9.76 -14.20
N ALA A 185 -5.23 -9.28 -13.01
CA ALA A 185 -4.19 -8.27 -12.83
C ALA A 185 -2.81 -8.94 -12.79
N GLU A 186 -1.81 -8.24 -13.33
CA GLU A 186 -0.42 -8.52 -13.03
C GLU A 186 -0.14 -8.14 -11.56
N PRO A 187 0.44 -9.04 -10.76
CA PRO A 187 0.91 -8.73 -9.42
C PRO A 187 1.79 -7.49 -9.43
N TYR A 188 1.53 -6.54 -8.53
CA TYR A 188 2.29 -5.29 -8.47
C TYR A 188 2.29 -4.53 -9.82
N ARG A 189 1.12 -4.23 -10.40
CA ARG A 189 1.06 -3.15 -11.39
C ARG A 189 1.58 -1.87 -10.72
N PRO A 190 2.72 -1.30 -11.16
CA PRO A 190 3.06 0.05 -10.76
C PRO A 190 1.89 0.89 -11.25
N HIS A 191 1.19 1.51 -10.31
CA HIS A 191 0.09 2.37 -10.67
C HIS A 191 0.64 3.40 -11.66
N PRO A 192 0.04 3.60 -12.85
CA PRO A 192 0.37 4.77 -13.65
C PRO A 192 -0.22 5.99 -12.92
N ARG A 193 0.40 6.38 -11.81
CA ARG A 193 0.03 7.53 -11.00
C ARG A 193 1.30 8.32 -10.72
N ARG A 194 1.31 9.52 -11.29
CA ARG A 194 2.13 10.70 -10.98
C ARG A 194 3.06 10.49 -9.78
N ARG A 195 4.28 10.00 -10.06
CA ARG A 195 5.37 9.95 -9.07
C ARG A 195 5.65 11.37 -8.60
N THR A 196 5.85 11.59 -7.30
CA THR A 196 6.10 12.92 -6.74
C THR A 196 7.54 13.00 -6.24
N ALA A 197 8.31 13.96 -6.76
CA ALA A 197 9.63 14.30 -6.24
C ALA A 197 9.58 15.67 -5.58
N VAL A 198 10.27 15.83 -4.45
CA VAL A 198 10.52 17.14 -3.83
C VAL A 198 11.99 17.20 -3.42
N LEU A 199 12.70 18.26 -3.80
CA LEU A 199 14.08 18.47 -3.39
C LEU A 199 14.13 19.24 -2.07
N VAL A 200 15.04 18.84 -1.18
CA VAL A 200 15.44 19.62 0.00
C VAL A 200 16.92 19.96 -0.14
N SER A 201 17.22 21.24 -0.32
CA SER A 201 18.55 21.76 -0.60
C SER A 201 19.04 22.71 0.48
N GLY A 202 20.33 23.07 0.45
CA GLY A 202 20.97 23.93 1.44
C GLY A 202 22.28 23.37 2.00
N LEU A 203 23.05 24.23 2.65
CA LEU A 203 24.37 23.88 3.18
C LEU A 203 24.31 22.90 4.37
N PRO A 204 25.40 22.18 4.67
CA PRO A 204 25.52 21.42 5.92
C PRO A 204 25.20 22.31 7.14
N GLY A 205 24.48 21.78 8.11
CA GLY A 205 24.04 22.54 9.29
C GLY A 205 22.79 23.42 9.08
N ALA A 206 22.28 23.57 7.85
CA ALA A 206 21.07 24.32 7.54
C ALA A 206 19.76 23.63 7.98
N GLY A 207 19.77 22.71 8.94
CA GLY A 207 18.54 22.05 9.43
C GLY A 207 17.78 21.16 8.43
N LYS A 208 18.30 20.93 7.21
CA LYS A 208 17.68 20.14 6.13
C LYS A 208 17.12 18.79 6.57
N ALA A 209 17.89 18.01 7.32
CA ALA A 209 17.46 16.68 7.75
C ALA A 209 16.12 16.72 8.51
N ARG A 210 15.89 17.76 9.33
CA ARG A 210 14.62 17.95 10.05
C ARG A 210 13.49 18.30 9.09
N VAL A 211 13.75 19.22 8.16
CA VAL A 211 12.80 19.65 7.14
C VAL A 211 12.41 18.47 6.23
N ALA A 212 13.40 17.73 5.73
CA ALA A 212 13.19 16.59 4.85
C ALA A 212 12.42 15.46 5.54
N THR A 213 12.74 15.17 6.81
CA THR A 213 12.00 14.18 7.61
C THR A 213 10.55 14.60 7.81
N ALA A 214 10.30 15.84 8.24
CA ALA A 214 8.96 16.34 8.46
C ALA A 214 8.13 16.38 7.16
N LEU A 215 8.76 16.78 6.06
CA LEU A 215 8.13 16.86 4.74
C LEU A 215 7.82 15.49 4.16
N ALA A 216 8.72 14.51 4.31
CA ALA A 216 8.49 13.13 3.89
C ALA A 216 7.31 12.51 4.65
N ALA A 217 7.25 12.72 5.97
CA ALA A 217 6.14 12.26 6.80
C ALA A 217 4.80 12.91 6.40
N GLU A 218 4.77 14.23 6.17
CA GLU A 218 3.54 14.93 5.76
C GLU A 218 3.08 14.53 4.34
N LEU A 219 4.03 14.27 3.43
CA LEU A 219 3.72 13.86 2.05
C LEU A 219 3.39 12.37 1.92
N GLY A 220 3.70 11.55 2.92
CA GLY A 220 3.63 10.09 2.83
C GLY A 220 4.60 9.51 1.80
N LEU A 221 5.75 10.16 1.59
CA LEU A 221 6.77 9.75 0.63
C LEU A 221 8.01 9.22 1.35
N PRO A 222 8.77 8.29 0.76
CA PRO A 222 10.07 7.90 1.30
C PRO A 222 11.04 9.09 1.27
N LEU A 223 11.94 9.14 2.26
CA LEU A 223 13.05 10.09 2.31
C LEU A 223 14.30 9.42 1.74
N LEU A 224 14.88 10.02 0.69
CA LEU A 224 16.16 9.63 0.11
C LEU A 224 17.20 10.71 0.47
N SER A 225 18.07 10.41 1.43
CA SER A 225 19.08 11.36 1.91
C SER A 225 20.48 11.00 1.42
N ALA A 226 21.21 11.99 0.91
CA ALA A 226 22.60 11.83 0.48
C ALA A 226 23.51 11.39 1.63
N ASP A 227 23.26 11.87 2.84
CA ASP A 227 24.04 11.51 4.02
C ASP A 227 23.70 10.09 4.49
N ALA A 228 22.41 9.71 4.50
CA ALA A 228 22.00 8.34 4.83
C ALA A 228 22.56 7.30 3.84
N VAL A 229 22.64 7.63 2.55
CA VAL A 229 23.28 6.77 1.54
C VAL A 229 24.77 6.60 1.86
N LYS A 230 25.50 7.69 2.16
CA LYS A 230 26.92 7.64 2.51
C LYS A 230 27.18 6.83 3.78
N GLU A 231 26.37 7.02 4.82
CA GLU A 231 26.46 6.26 6.06
C GLU A 231 26.19 4.76 5.84
N GLY A 232 25.20 4.42 5.00
CA GLY A 232 24.85 3.04 4.69
C GLY A 232 25.90 2.28 3.88
N VAL A 233 26.73 2.96 3.09
CA VAL A 233 27.85 2.34 2.36
C VAL A 233 29.20 2.47 3.07
N ALA A 234 29.29 3.29 4.12
CA ALA A 234 30.49 3.47 4.91
C ALA A 234 30.89 2.13 5.57
N GLY A 235 32.01 1.57 5.10
CA GLY A 235 32.53 0.28 5.58
C GLY A 235 32.33 -0.90 4.62
N SER A 236 31.53 -0.75 3.56
CA SER A 236 31.36 -1.78 2.52
C SER A 236 32.08 -1.45 1.21
N PHE A 237 32.34 -0.17 0.93
CA PHE A 237 33.04 0.31 -0.26
C PHE A 237 33.98 1.48 0.08
N PRO A 238 35.06 1.70 -0.69
CA PRO A 238 35.89 2.89 -0.52
C PRO A 238 35.03 4.16 -0.70
N PRO A 239 35.28 5.24 0.08
CA PRO A 239 34.47 6.47 0.09
C PRO A 239 34.34 7.14 -1.30
N ASP A 240 35.22 6.77 -2.23
CA ASP A 240 35.34 7.39 -3.55
C ASP A 240 34.59 6.62 -4.66
N VAL A 241 34.04 5.43 -4.35
CA VAL A 241 33.48 4.48 -5.35
C VAL A 241 31.96 4.59 -5.51
N VAL A 242 31.24 5.13 -4.52
CA VAL A 242 29.79 5.32 -4.60
C VAL A 242 29.49 6.81 -4.60
N GLY A 243 29.22 7.37 -5.79
CA GLY A 243 28.64 8.70 -5.89
C GLY A 243 27.26 8.68 -5.25
N ALA A 244 27.14 9.13 -3.99
CA ALA A 244 25.87 9.13 -3.25
C ALA A 244 24.73 9.76 -4.07
N GLY A 245 25.04 10.76 -4.90
CA GLY A 245 24.10 11.35 -5.86
C GLY A 245 23.56 10.35 -6.90
N GLU A 246 24.40 9.52 -7.53
CA GLU A 246 23.95 8.56 -8.55
C GLU A 246 23.04 7.48 -7.95
N THR A 247 23.38 6.99 -6.75
CA THR A 247 22.54 6.05 -6.01
C THR A 247 21.18 6.67 -5.68
N LEU A 248 21.13 7.93 -5.25
CA LEU A 248 19.87 8.63 -5.00
C LEU A 248 18.99 8.69 -6.25
N TRP A 249 19.56 8.99 -7.42
CA TRP A 249 18.80 9.06 -8.67
C TRP A 249 18.24 7.71 -9.11
N ARG A 250 19.00 6.62 -8.92
CA ARG A 250 18.50 5.25 -9.20
C ARG A 250 17.37 4.86 -8.24
N LEU A 251 17.54 5.12 -6.94
CA LEU A 251 16.49 4.88 -5.94
C LEU A 251 15.23 5.69 -6.23
N LEU A 252 15.38 6.94 -6.69
CA LEU A 252 14.25 7.77 -7.11
C LEU A 252 13.59 7.22 -8.38
N ALA A 253 14.36 6.73 -9.34
CA ALA A 253 13.87 6.15 -10.59
C ALA A 253 13.03 4.88 -10.33
N ASP A 254 13.52 4.02 -9.44
CA ASP A 254 12.89 2.75 -9.07
C ASP A 254 11.73 2.94 -8.07
N SER A 255 11.59 4.12 -7.46
CA SER A 255 10.52 4.38 -6.52
C SER A 255 9.15 4.42 -7.22
N PRO A 256 8.20 3.55 -6.82
CA PRO A 256 6.86 3.51 -7.42
C PRO A 256 6.01 4.74 -7.07
N VAL A 257 6.40 5.51 -6.05
CA VAL A 257 5.65 6.67 -5.53
C VAL A 257 6.42 7.99 -5.65
N GLY A 258 7.71 7.94 -5.98
CA GLY A 258 8.64 9.06 -5.89
C GLY A 258 9.25 9.19 -4.49
N ALA A 259 9.79 10.37 -4.13
CA ALA A 259 10.47 10.58 -2.85
C ALA A 259 10.64 12.06 -2.50
N VAL A 260 10.87 12.36 -1.22
CA VAL A 260 11.59 13.56 -0.81
C VAL A 260 13.08 13.28 -0.92
N VAL A 261 13.82 14.09 -1.66
CA VAL A 261 15.26 13.91 -1.89
C VAL A 261 16.05 15.01 -1.22
N ASP A 262 16.89 14.61 -0.29
CA ASP A 262 17.74 15.46 0.54
C ASP A 262 19.17 15.45 0.00
N GLY A 263 19.77 16.63 -0.16
CA GLY A 263 21.15 16.76 -0.63
C GLY A 263 21.83 18.06 -0.25
N HIS A 264 23.17 18.02 -0.19
CA HIS A 264 24.03 19.18 0.05
C HIS A 264 24.22 20.02 -1.21
N TRP A 265 23.11 20.53 -1.73
CA TRP A 265 23.05 21.24 -3.01
C TRP A 265 22.75 22.73 -2.86
N HIS A 266 23.27 23.50 -3.81
CA HIS A 266 23.10 24.95 -4.01
C HIS A 266 23.16 25.27 -5.51
N ALA A 267 23.05 26.54 -5.87
CA ALA A 267 22.98 27.02 -7.25
C ALA A 267 24.02 26.40 -8.22
N ARG A 268 25.27 26.15 -7.79
CA ARG A 268 26.30 25.55 -8.65
C ARG A 268 26.07 24.08 -9.00
N ASP A 269 25.24 23.38 -8.22
CA ASP A 269 24.94 21.96 -8.44
C ASP A 269 23.69 21.75 -9.33
N ALA A 270 23.06 22.84 -9.79
CA ALA A 270 21.82 22.81 -10.57
C ALA A 270 21.90 21.88 -11.79
N ASP A 271 23.01 21.89 -12.52
CA ASP A 271 23.19 21.03 -13.70
C ASP A 271 23.31 19.54 -13.34
N HIS A 272 23.95 19.23 -12.21
CA HIS A 272 24.06 17.85 -11.72
C HIS A 272 22.68 17.32 -11.31
N VAL A 273 21.94 18.11 -10.52
CA VAL A 273 20.60 17.74 -10.04
C VAL A 273 19.60 17.64 -11.20
N ARG A 274 19.69 18.54 -12.20
CA ARG A 274 18.85 18.48 -13.41
C ARG A 274 19.03 17.15 -14.13
N ARG A 275 20.27 16.74 -14.38
CA ARG A 275 20.57 15.44 -15.04
C ARG A 275 20.05 14.26 -14.23
N GLY A 276 20.20 14.32 -12.90
CA GLY A 276 19.69 13.29 -12.00
C GLY A 276 18.18 13.12 -12.04
N LEU A 277 17.43 14.22 -11.95
CA LEU A 277 15.96 14.22 -12.05
C LEU A 277 15.49 13.70 -13.42
N THR A 278 16.12 14.15 -14.51
CA THR A 278 15.79 13.66 -15.85
C THR A 278 16.07 12.16 -15.99
N ALA A 279 17.19 11.66 -15.47
CA ALA A 279 17.51 10.24 -15.47
C ALA A 279 16.51 9.41 -14.64
N ALA A 280 15.96 9.98 -13.58
CA ALA A 280 14.89 9.35 -12.79
C ALA A 280 13.50 9.45 -13.44
N GLY A 281 13.39 10.11 -14.61
CA GLY A 281 12.14 10.28 -15.34
C GLY A 281 11.22 11.34 -14.74
N PHE A 282 11.78 12.42 -14.20
CA PHE A 282 11.08 13.62 -13.76
C PHE A 282 11.43 14.81 -14.66
N ASP A 283 10.48 15.72 -14.88
CA ASP A 283 10.76 17.03 -15.47
C ASP A 283 11.34 17.96 -14.38
N PRO A 284 12.60 18.41 -14.48
CA PRO A 284 13.20 19.26 -13.46
C PRO A 284 12.46 20.59 -13.23
N ALA A 285 11.82 21.15 -14.27
CA ALA A 285 11.02 22.36 -14.14
C ALA A 285 9.76 22.14 -13.29
N SER A 286 9.34 20.88 -13.16
CA SER A 286 8.13 20.48 -12.47
C SER A 286 8.37 20.10 -11.00
N VAL A 287 9.63 19.95 -10.58
CA VAL A 287 10.01 19.47 -9.24
C VAL A 287 10.22 20.65 -8.30
N PRO A 288 9.44 20.78 -7.22
CA PRO A 288 9.64 21.83 -6.24
C PRO A 288 10.91 21.61 -5.41
N GLU A 289 11.48 22.73 -4.98
CA GLU A 289 12.63 22.79 -4.10
C GLU A 289 12.25 23.50 -2.79
N VAL A 290 12.54 22.85 -1.65
CA VAL A 290 12.55 23.49 -0.34
C VAL A 290 14.00 23.81 0.00
N HIS A 291 14.37 25.07 -0.14
CA HIS A 291 15.73 25.55 0.11
C HIS A 291 15.87 25.98 1.57
N CYS A 292 16.71 25.29 2.34
CA CYS A 292 17.05 25.67 3.70
C CYS A 292 18.17 26.69 3.68
N ASP A 293 17.82 27.96 3.93
CA ASP A 293 18.74 29.08 3.88
C ASP A 293 19.58 29.19 5.16
N LEU A 294 20.82 29.64 5.00
CA LEU A 294 21.74 30.02 6.07
C LEU A 294 22.26 31.43 5.76
N PRO A 295 21.59 32.48 6.27
CA PRO A 295 21.80 33.87 5.84
C PRO A 295 23.17 34.47 6.18
N SER A 296 24.07 33.73 6.85
CA SER A 296 25.44 34.16 7.14
C SER A 296 26.47 33.74 6.08
N VAL A 297 26.06 33.11 4.97
CA VAL A 297 26.96 32.66 3.89
C VAL A 297 26.52 33.25 2.55
N ASP A 298 27.24 34.27 2.08
CA ASP A 298 26.87 35.18 0.97
C ASP A 298 26.92 34.57 -0.45
N THR A 299 26.77 33.25 -0.63
CA THR A 299 26.99 32.61 -1.94
C THR A 299 26.17 31.35 -2.27
N ALA A 300 25.23 30.89 -1.44
CA ALA A 300 24.60 29.58 -1.62
C ALA A 300 23.09 29.63 -1.91
N GLY A 301 22.68 30.37 -2.95
CA GLY A 301 21.28 30.39 -3.39
C GLY A 301 20.72 29.01 -3.81
N PRO A 302 19.40 28.91 -4.02
CA PRO A 302 18.72 27.67 -4.38
C PRO A 302 19.18 27.13 -5.75
N LEU A 303 18.87 25.86 -6.03
CA LEU A 303 19.03 25.24 -7.35
C LEU A 303 18.18 25.93 -8.41
N ALA A 304 16.98 26.37 -8.02
CA ALA A 304 16.03 27.11 -8.87
C ALA A 304 15.70 26.43 -10.20
N LEU A 305 15.63 25.08 -10.19
CA LEU A 305 15.23 24.29 -11.35
C LEU A 305 13.73 24.35 -11.61
N GLY A 306 12.94 24.47 -10.55
CA GLY A 306 11.48 24.57 -10.54
C GLY A 306 11.00 25.51 -9.44
N PRO A 307 9.77 25.36 -8.92
CA PRO A 307 9.24 26.22 -7.86
C PRO A 307 10.06 26.14 -6.57
N VAL A 308 10.56 27.27 -6.07
CA VAL A 308 11.36 27.33 -4.84
C VAL A 308 10.53 27.83 -3.65
N VAL A 309 10.71 27.19 -2.50
CA VAL A 309 10.26 27.66 -1.18
C VAL A 309 11.47 27.76 -0.27
N THR A 310 11.86 28.97 0.08
CA THR A 310 12.96 29.22 1.02
C THR A 310 12.47 29.16 2.46
N VAL A 311 13.23 28.49 3.33
CA VAL A 311 12.93 28.34 4.75
C VAL A 311 14.15 28.65 5.62
N ASP A 312 13.95 29.40 6.72
CA ASP A 312 14.97 29.50 7.78
C ASP A 312 14.79 28.31 8.72
N ALA A 313 15.66 27.32 8.55
CA ALA A 313 15.56 26.05 9.28
C ALA A 313 16.18 26.10 10.70
N ARG A 314 16.51 27.29 11.20
CA ARG A 314 16.77 27.52 12.64
C ARG A 314 15.47 27.53 13.46
N GLU A 315 14.34 27.79 12.81
CA GLU A 315 13.01 27.67 13.40
C GLU A 315 12.33 26.38 12.95
N ALA A 316 11.50 25.79 13.81
CA ALA A 316 10.70 24.63 13.43
C ALA A 316 9.66 25.06 12.38
N LEU A 317 9.62 24.35 11.25
CA LEU A 317 8.63 24.61 10.22
C LEU A 317 7.21 24.46 10.78
N THR A 318 6.39 25.47 10.58
CA THR A 318 4.96 25.35 10.88
C THR A 318 4.31 24.37 9.92
N ARG A 319 3.27 23.64 10.39
CA ARG A 319 2.47 22.75 9.54
C ARG A 319 1.94 23.45 8.28
N ARG A 320 1.64 24.76 8.37
CA ARG A 320 1.19 25.58 7.23
C ARG A 320 2.27 25.73 6.15
N GLN A 321 3.54 25.89 6.53
CA GLN A 321 4.66 25.99 5.59
C GLN A 321 4.94 24.63 4.92
N LEU A 322 4.88 23.53 5.69
CA LEU A 322 4.98 22.17 5.15
C LEU A 322 3.85 21.88 4.16
N VAL A 323 2.60 22.19 4.52
CA VAL A 323 1.43 22.03 3.65
C VAL A 323 1.52 22.92 2.41
N ALA A 324 2.00 24.15 2.51
CA ALA A 324 2.19 25.03 1.35
C ALA A 324 3.24 24.50 0.37
N ALA A 325 4.37 23.99 0.87
CA ALA A 325 5.39 23.34 0.06
C ALA A 325 4.85 22.05 -0.60
N ALA A 326 4.13 21.23 0.17
CA ALA A 326 3.48 20.01 -0.30
C ALA A 326 2.40 20.27 -1.37
N LEU A 327 1.60 21.32 -1.22
CA LEU A 327 0.57 21.68 -2.19
C LEU A 327 1.18 22.18 -3.51
N ARG A 328 2.25 22.96 -3.46
CA ARG A 328 2.98 23.38 -4.67
C ARG A 328 3.59 22.18 -5.41
N ALA A 329 4.07 21.17 -4.69
CA ALA A 329 4.54 19.91 -5.27
C ALA A 329 3.46 19.16 -6.04
N ARG A 330 2.24 19.14 -5.50
CA ARG A 330 1.10 18.42 -6.08
C ARG A 330 0.45 19.15 -7.26
N VAL A 331 0.47 20.48 -7.28
CA VAL A 331 -0.12 21.27 -8.38
C VAL A 331 0.69 21.09 -9.67
N VAL A 332 2.03 21.08 -9.57
CA VAL A 332 2.88 21.00 -10.74
C VAL A 332 2.94 19.59 -11.32
N SER A 333 2.82 18.57 -10.47
CA SER A 333 2.69 17.17 -10.92
C SER A 333 1.33 16.84 -11.52
N SER A 334 0.37 17.78 -11.63
CA SER A 334 -1.01 17.57 -12.10
C SER A 334 -1.32 18.09 -13.51
N SER A 335 -0.37 18.80 -14.16
CA SER A 335 -0.50 19.16 -15.58
C SER A 335 -0.29 17.92 -16.47
N PRO A 336 -1.04 17.79 -17.58
CA PRO A 336 -1.10 16.57 -18.40
C PRO A 336 0.25 16.16 -19.00
#